data_AF-M5WSX8-F1
#
_entry.id   AF-M5WSX8-F1
#
_cell.length_a   1.000
_cell.length_b   1.000
_cell.length_c   1.000
_cell.angle_alpha   90.00
_cell.angle_beta   90.00
_cell.angle_gamma   90.00
#
_symmetry.space_group_name_H-M   'P 1'
#
loop_
_entity.id
_entity.type
_entity.pdbx_description
1 polymer ?
#
loop_
_entity_poly.entity_id
_entity_poly.type
_entity_poly.pdbx_seq_one_letter_code
_entity_poly.pdbx_strand_id
1 'polypeptide(L)'
;MENGEIPENANEHCPGPQSDSAGKSDACEGCPNQQICATAPKGPDPDVVAIAERMATVKHKILVLSGKGGVGKSTFSAQLAFALAAMDFQVGLLDIDICGPSIPKMLGLEGQEIHQSNLGWSPVYVESNLGVMSIGFMLPEPDDAVIWRGPRKNALIKQFLRDVYWGELDFLVVDAPPGTSDEHISIVQCLDAGSIDGAIIVTTPQQVSLIDVRKEVSFCKKVGVQVLGIVENMSGLCQPVMDFKFLRMTEAGEQIDVTEWAREHLKERAPEFLSIIACTEVFDSSRGGAEKMCREMGVPFLGKVPLDPQLCKAAEEGRSCFVDQKCGVSAPALKKVIDKMMENQGLSRMLVDNNA
;
A
#
# COMPACT_ATOMS: atom_id res chain seq x y z
N MET A 1 21.85 30.54 -1.72
CA MET A 1 20.68 31.06 -0.99
C MET A 1 19.84 31.80 -2.03
N GLU A 2 19.12 31.05 -2.86
CA GLU A 2 18.42 31.60 -4.03
C GLU A 2 16.91 31.61 -3.74
N ASN A 3 16.34 32.81 -3.84
CA ASN A 3 14.94 33.15 -4.11
C ASN A 3 13.88 32.09 -3.78
N GLY A 4 13.41 32.10 -2.52
CA GLY A 4 12.11 31.52 -2.20
C GLY A 4 11.04 32.25 -3.01
N GLU A 5 10.37 31.50 -3.89
CA GLU A 5 9.44 31.94 -4.93
C GLU A 5 8.55 33.13 -4.48
N ILE A 6 8.90 34.32 -4.96
CA ILE A 6 8.03 35.50 -4.84
C ILE A 6 6.88 35.29 -5.83
N PRO A 7 5.61 35.30 -5.39
CA PRO A 7 4.47 35.13 -6.28
C PRO A 7 4.48 36.16 -7.41
N GLU A 8 4.05 35.78 -8.62
CA GLU A 8 4.04 36.70 -9.79
C GLU A 8 3.20 37.97 -9.57
N ASN A 9 2.24 37.92 -8.65
CA ASN A 9 1.36 39.02 -8.27
C ASN A 9 1.81 39.74 -6.98
N ALA A 10 3.06 39.59 -6.55
CA ALA A 10 3.57 40.22 -5.34
C ALA A 10 3.90 41.71 -5.54
N ASN A 11 3.91 42.47 -4.44
CA ASN A 11 4.34 43.87 -4.43
C ASN A 11 5.80 44.03 -4.88
N GLU A 12 6.17 45.19 -5.43
CA GLU A 12 7.47 45.48 -6.07
C GLU A 12 8.72 45.23 -5.20
N HIS A 13 8.56 45.05 -3.88
CA HIS A 13 9.65 44.72 -2.94
C HIS A 13 9.27 43.61 -1.95
N CYS A 14 8.45 42.67 -2.37
CA CYS A 14 8.05 41.55 -1.52
C CYS A 14 9.29 40.77 -1.03
N PRO A 15 9.47 40.60 0.30
CA PRO A 15 10.59 39.83 0.83
C PRO A 15 10.48 38.32 0.56
N GLY A 16 9.35 37.87 0.00
CA GLY A 16 9.02 36.46 -0.20
C GLY A 16 8.30 35.86 1.01
N PRO A 17 7.36 34.90 0.82
CA PRO A 17 6.56 34.33 1.92
C PRO A 17 7.38 33.62 3.00
N GLN A 18 8.55 33.07 2.62
CA GLN A 18 9.42 32.28 3.48
C GLN A 18 10.50 33.11 4.19
N SER A 19 10.55 34.43 3.95
CA SER A 19 11.54 35.31 4.57
C SER A 19 11.18 35.66 6.02
N ASP A 20 12.17 35.85 6.88
CA ASP A 20 11.99 36.33 8.25
C ASP A 20 11.27 37.68 8.33
N SER A 21 11.38 38.51 7.30
CA SER A 21 10.69 39.80 7.17
C SER A 21 9.31 39.71 6.50
N ALA A 22 8.87 38.53 6.04
CA ALA A 22 7.54 38.32 5.47
C ALA A 22 6.44 38.73 6.46
N GLY A 23 5.50 39.56 6.00
CA GLY A 23 4.41 40.11 6.80
C GLY A 23 4.81 41.19 7.82
N LYS A 24 6.11 41.49 7.94
CA LYS A 24 6.69 42.42 8.94
C LYS A 24 7.41 43.62 8.32
N SER A 25 7.75 43.59 7.04
CA SER A 25 8.42 44.70 6.35
C SER A 25 7.43 45.75 5.83
N ASP A 26 7.94 46.95 5.59
CA ASP A 26 7.19 48.08 5.01
C ASP A 26 6.58 47.70 3.64
N ALA A 27 7.26 46.86 2.87
CA ALA A 27 6.76 46.36 1.59
C ALA A 27 5.53 45.42 1.70
N CYS A 28 5.25 44.91 2.91
CA CYS A 28 4.07 44.10 3.19
C CYS A 28 2.85 44.92 3.64
N GLU A 29 3.00 46.22 3.93
CA GLU A 29 1.87 47.05 4.34
C GLU A 29 0.80 47.14 3.24
N GLY A 30 -0.45 46.88 3.61
CA GLY A 30 -1.58 46.87 2.67
C GLY A 30 -1.66 45.61 1.80
N CYS A 31 -0.73 44.66 1.94
CA CYS A 31 -0.83 43.36 1.26
C CYS A 31 -1.96 42.51 1.88
N PRO A 32 -2.87 41.94 1.07
CA PRO A 32 -3.94 41.07 1.57
C PRO A 32 -3.46 39.87 2.41
N ASN A 33 -2.23 39.40 2.15
CA ASN A 33 -1.62 38.25 2.81
C ASN A 33 -0.66 38.62 3.96
N GLN A 34 -0.56 39.90 4.35
CA GLN A 34 0.41 40.38 5.34
C GLN A 34 0.35 39.59 6.66
N GLN A 35 -0.84 39.44 7.25
CA GLN A 35 -1.02 38.71 8.50
C GLN A 35 -0.71 37.22 8.37
N ILE A 36 -1.02 36.61 7.23
CA ILE A 36 -0.72 35.20 6.94
C ILE A 36 0.79 35.00 6.89
N CYS A 37 1.52 35.83 6.13
CA CYS A 37 2.98 35.77 6.06
C CYS A 37 3.67 36.10 7.39
N ALA A 38 3.06 36.94 8.23
CA ALA A 38 3.61 37.29 9.54
C ALA A 38 3.50 36.14 10.56
N THR A 39 2.46 35.32 10.44
CA THR A 39 2.11 34.25 11.39
C THR A 39 2.44 32.85 10.88
N ALA A 40 2.68 32.69 9.57
CA ALA A 40 3.10 31.42 8.99
C ALA A 40 4.44 30.97 9.60
N PRO A 41 4.58 29.67 9.93
CA PRO A 41 5.86 29.10 10.34
C PRO A 41 6.92 29.37 9.28
N LYS A 42 8.10 29.83 9.70
CA LYS A 42 9.23 30.15 8.82
C LYS A 42 10.34 29.11 9.00
N GLY A 43 11.00 28.78 7.90
CA GLY A 43 12.03 27.74 7.90
C GLY A 43 11.47 26.34 7.64
N PRO A 44 12.35 25.33 7.51
CA PRO A 44 11.94 23.96 7.29
C PRO A 44 11.09 23.47 8.47
N ASP A 45 10.03 22.74 8.16
CA ASP A 45 9.13 22.17 9.16
C ASP A 45 9.93 21.32 10.16
N PRO A 46 9.93 21.64 11.48
CA PRO A 46 10.72 20.92 12.47
C PRO A 46 10.34 19.43 12.54
N ASP A 47 9.11 19.07 12.16
CA ASP A 47 8.70 17.67 12.08
C ASP A 47 9.48 16.90 11.03
N VAL A 48 9.90 17.53 9.93
CA VAL A 48 10.66 16.86 8.86
C VAL A 48 12.02 16.40 9.36
N VAL A 49 12.69 17.20 10.20
CA VAL A 49 13.98 16.83 10.79
C VAL A 49 13.81 15.65 11.74
N ALA A 50 12.81 15.71 12.62
CA ALA A 50 12.53 14.63 13.57
C ALA A 50 12.10 13.33 12.85
N ILE A 51 11.34 13.43 11.76
CA ILE A 51 10.98 12.30 10.91
C ILE A 51 12.23 11.72 10.25
N ALA A 52 13.12 12.54 9.69
CA ALA A 52 14.35 12.07 9.06
C ALA A 52 15.24 11.30 10.06
N GLU A 53 15.39 11.81 11.29
CA GLU A 53 16.10 11.11 12.37
C GLU A 53 15.42 9.78 12.74
N ARG A 54 14.08 9.78 12.86
CA ARG A 54 13.33 8.57 13.19
C ARG A 54 13.42 7.50 12.11
N MET A 55 13.38 7.92 10.84
CA MET A 55 13.40 7.03 9.68
C MET A 55 14.81 6.61 9.26
N ALA A 56 15.85 7.14 9.91
CA ALA A 56 17.24 6.77 9.64
C ALA A 56 17.56 5.30 9.99
N THR A 57 16.82 4.70 10.93
CA THR A 57 16.97 3.29 11.33
C THR A 57 16.22 2.31 10.42
N VAL A 58 15.56 2.83 9.37
CA VAL A 58 14.80 2.03 8.40
C VAL A 58 15.61 1.94 7.11
N LYS A 59 16.16 0.76 6.82
CA LYS A 59 17.02 0.52 5.65
C LYS A 59 16.26 0.69 4.34
N HIS A 60 15.09 0.07 4.21
CA HIS A 60 14.28 0.11 2.99
C HIS A 60 12.85 0.57 3.25
N LYS A 61 12.36 1.50 2.44
CA LYS A 61 11.03 2.09 2.54
C LYS A 61 10.28 1.84 1.23
N ILE A 62 9.23 1.03 1.29
CA ILE A 62 8.45 0.61 0.12
C ILE A 62 7.03 1.17 0.25
N LEU A 63 6.62 1.97 -0.73
CA LEU A 63 5.24 2.45 -0.81
C LEU A 63 4.37 1.45 -1.58
N VAL A 64 3.22 1.08 -1.04
CA VAL A 64 2.20 0.31 -1.76
C VAL A 64 1.04 1.23 -2.12
N LEU A 65 0.86 1.45 -3.43
CA LEU A 65 -0.08 2.40 -4.00
C LEU A 65 -1.18 1.68 -4.80
N SER A 66 -2.29 2.36 -5.04
CA SER A 66 -3.33 1.88 -5.95
C SER A 66 -4.11 3.03 -6.55
N GLY A 67 -4.53 2.91 -7.82
CA GLY A 67 -5.31 3.97 -8.48
C GLY A 67 -6.77 4.05 -8.02
N LYS A 68 -7.32 2.99 -7.42
CA LYS A 68 -8.71 2.93 -6.95
C LYS A 68 -8.86 2.04 -5.72
N GLY A 69 -9.92 2.26 -4.95
CA GLY A 69 -10.30 1.37 -3.85
C GLY A 69 -10.70 -0.03 -4.32
N GLY A 70 -10.53 -1.03 -3.45
CA GLY A 70 -11.02 -2.39 -3.67
C GLY A 70 -10.17 -3.27 -4.61
N VAL A 71 -8.95 -2.85 -5.00
CA VAL A 71 -8.03 -3.69 -5.81
C VAL A 71 -7.29 -4.75 -4.99
N GLY A 72 -7.46 -4.78 -3.67
CA GLY A 72 -6.71 -5.65 -2.75
C GLY A 72 -5.31 -5.14 -2.41
N LYS A 73 -5.10 -3.82 -2.42
CA LYS A 73 -3.85 -3.15 -2.02
C LYS A 73 -3.42 -3.57 -0.61
N SER A 74 -4.28 -3.36 0.39
CA SER A 74 -3.98 -3.68 1.79
C SER A 74 -3.74 -5.17 2.02
N THR A 75 -4.47 -6.03 1.29
CA THR A 75 -4.20 -7.48 1.29
C THR A 75 -2.80 -7.77 0.76
N PHE A 76 -2.40 -7.15 -0.35
CA PHE A 76 -1.05 -7.28 -0.87
C PHE A 76 0.01 -6.74 0.11
N SER A 77 -0.21 -5.56 0.72
CA SER A 77 0.68 -4.97 1.73
C SER A 77 0.90 -5.90 2.93
N ALA A 78 -0.18 -6.48 3.47
CA ALA A 78 -0.12 -7.44 4.57
C ALA A 78 0.65 -8.71 4.19
N GLN A 79 0.36 -9.30 3.02
CA GLN A 79 1.04 -10.52 2.58
C GLN A 79 2.51 -10.27 2.19
N LEU A 80 2.84 -9.09 1.66
CA LEU A 80 4.22 -8.68 1.44
C LEU A 80 4.98 -8.60 2.78
N ALA A 81 4.38 -7.97 3.79
CA ALA A 81 5.00 -7.87 5.11
C ALA A 81 5.21 -9.25 5.76
N PHE A 82 4.21 -10.14 5.69
CA PHE A 82 4.36 -11.53 6.14
C PHE A 82 5.46 -12.29 5.39
N ALA A 83 5.56 -12.11 4.07
CA ALA A 83 6.58 -12.78 3.28
C ALA A 83 7.99 -12.31 3.64
N LEU A 84 8.18 -10.99 3.82
CA LEU A 84 9.46 -10.41 4.23
C LEU A 84 9.84 -10.86 5.65
N ALA A 85 8.88 -10.89 6.59
CA ALA A 85 9.12 -11.39 7.94
C ALA A 85 9.48 -12.89 7.95
N ALA A 86 8.85 -13.69 7.08
CA ALA A 86 9.19 -15.11 6.90
C ALA A 86 10.55 -15.35 6.22
N MET A 87 11.17 -14.31 5.67
CA MET A 87 12.57 -14.31 5.20
C MET A 87 13.53 -13.80 6.30
N ASP A 88 13.09 -13.78 7.57
CA ASP A 88 13.82 -13.35 8.76
C ASP A 88 14.20 -11.85 8.81
N PHE A 89 13.59 -11.00 7.97
CA PHE A 89 13.79 -9.55 8.03
C PHE A 89 13.04 -8.91 9.20
N GLN A 90 13.56 -7.79 9.71
CA GLN A 90 12.82 -6.90 10.61
C GLN A 90 11.90 -5.99 9.79
N VAL A 91 10.59 -6.14 9.97
CA VAL A 91 9.56 -5.52 9.11
C VAL A 91 8.63 -4.64 9.92
N GLY A 92 8.44 -3.42 9.44
CA GLY A 92 7.35 -2.53 9.83
C GLY A 92 6.29 -2.46 8.74
N LEU A 93 5.02 -2.51 9.12
CA LEU A 93 3.89 -2.23 8.24
C LEU A 93 3.11 -1.01 8.77
N LEU A 94 3.18 0.08 8.03
CA LEU A 94 2.52 1.34 8.34
C LEU A 94 1.29 1.53 7.46
N ASP A 95 0.11 1.52 8.07
CA ASP A 95 -1.17 1.80 7.44
C ASP A 95 -1.54 3.28 7.56
N ILE A 96 -1.52 3.97 6.42
CA ILE A 96 -1.95 5.37 6.32
C ILE A 96 -3.27 5.52 5.53
N ASP A 97 -3.98 4.42 5.25
CA ASP A 97 -5.32 4.45 4.65
C ASP A 97 -6.39 4.81 5.68
N ILE A 98 -6.34 6.08 6.10
CA ILE A 98 -7.08 6.61 7.24
C ILE A 98 -8.61 6.43 7.11
N CYS A 99 -9.14 6.40 5.89
CA CYS A 99 -10.58 6.33 5.64
C CYS A 99 -11.15 4.91 5.75
N GLY A 100 -10.31 3.88 5.67
CA GLY A 100 -10.74 2.49 5.66
C GLY A 100 -9.63 1.56 6.14
N PRO A 101 -9.16 1.74 7.39
CA PRO A 101 -8.07 0.93 7.92
C PRO A 101 -8.47 -0.53 7.92
N SER A 102 -7.74 -1.34 7.16
CA SER A 102 -8.04 -2.78 7.03
C SER A 102 -6.90 -3.66 7.53
N ILE A 103 -5.72 -3.08 7.74
CA ILE A 103 -4.51 -3.78 8.19
C ILE A 103 -4.69 -4.45 9.56
N PRO A 104 -5.28 -3.82 10.61
CA PRO A 104 -5.52 -4.49 11.88
C PRO A 104 -6.31 -5.79 11.73
N LYS A 105 -7.38 -5.79 10.92
CA LYS A 105 -8.15 -7.01 10.60
C LYS A 105 -7.28 -8.04 9.89
N MET A 106 -6.61 -7.61 8.82
CA MET A 106 -5.84 -8.49 7.93
C MET A 106 -4.66 -9.19 8.60
N LEU A 107 -4.24 -8.70 9.76
CA LEU A 107 -3.16 -9.26 10.58
C LEU A 107 -3.64 -9.85 11.91
N GLY A 108 -4.95 -9.89 12.16
CA GLY A 108 -5.51 -10.49 13.38
C GLY A 108 -5.26 -9.66 14.64
N LEU A 109 -5.10 -8.35 14.50
CA LEU A 109 -4.79 -7.38 15.55
C LEU A 109 -6.01 -6.52 15.95
N GLU A 110 -7.24 -6.97 15.66
CA GLU A 110 -8.44 -6.27 16.11
C GLU A 110 -8.48 -6.16 17.64
N GLY A 111 -8.89 -5.01 18.15
CA GLY A 111 -8.97 -4.73 19.59
C GLY A 111 -7.62 -4.46 20.26
N GLN A 112 -6.51 -4.42 19.49
CA GLN A 112 -5.24 -3.93 20.01
C GLN A 112 -5.22 -2.39 20.01
N GLU A 113 -4.49 -1.83 20.97
CA GLU A 113 -4.33 -0.37 21.13
C GLU A 113 -2.85 0.01 21.03
N ILE A 114 -2.59 1.25 20.64
CA ILE A 114 -1.22 1.80 20.63
C ILE A 114 -0.78 2.06 22.06
N HIS A 115 0.41 1.55 22.42
CA HIS A 115 1.04 1.87 23.69
C HIS A 115 2.03 3.03 23.56
N GLN A 116 1.95 3.98 24.50
CA GLN A 116 2.93 5.05 24.64
C GLN A 116 4.09 4.59 25.54
N SER A 117 5.31 4.69 25.04
CA SER A 117 6.55 4.49 25.79
C SER A 117 7.35 5.80 25.91
N ASN A 118 8.45 5.77 26.67
CA ASN A 118 9.40 6.89 26.76
C ASN A 118 10.12 7.19 25.44
N LEU A 119 10.15 6.24 24.50
CA LEU A 119 10.82 6.38 23.20
C LEU A 119 9.86 6.84 22.08
N GLY A 120 8.55 6.79 22.35
CA GLY A 120 7.50 7.03 21.37
C GLY A 120 6.37 5.99 21.45
N TRP A 121 5.54 5.95 20.41
CA TRP A 121 4.53 4.93 20.21
C TRP A 121 5.16 3.59 19.86
N SER A 122 4.78 2.54 20.58
CA SER A 122 5.19 1.18 20.27
C SER A 122 4.27 0.61 19.19
N PRO A 123 4.81 0.03 18.10
CA PRO A 123 4.00 -0.70 17.14
C PRO A 123 3.39 -1.94 17.79
N VAL A 124 2.26 -2.39 17.24
CA VAL A 124 1.60 -3.64 17.63
C VAL A 124 2.24 -4.78 16.84
N TYR A 125 2.78 -5.78 17.53
CA TYR A 125 3.51 -6.88 16.88
C TYR A 125 2.60 -8.05 16.56
N VAL A 126 2.63 -8.52 15.30
CA VAL A 126 2.00 -9.77 14.85
C VAL A 126 2.91 -10.96 15.17
N GLU A 127 4.20 -10.77 14.88
CA GLU A 127 5.29 -11.70 15.14
C GLU A 127 6.45 -10.89 15.76
N SER A 128 7.48 -11.55 16.30
CA SER A 128 8.59 -10.86 16.96
C SER A 128 9.37 -9.89 16.05
N ASN A 129 9.31 -10.09 14.73
CA ASN A 129 9.97 -9.27 13.70
C ASN A 129 8.99 -8.56 12.77
N LEU A 130 7.68 -8.55 13.07
CA LEU A 130 6.66 -7.85 12.27
C LEU A 130 5.84 -6.91 13.16
N GLY A 131 6.22 -5.63 13.15
CA GLY A 131 5.53 -4.55 13.84
C GLY A 131 4.54 -3.82 12.92
N VAL A 132 3.42 -3.37 13.46
CA VAL A 132 2.33 -2.74 12.72
C VAL A 132 1.91 -1.43 13.37
N MET A 133 1.64 -0.42 12.55
CA MET A 133 1.00 0.81 12.99
C MET A 133 -0.15 1.15 12.05
N SER A 134 -1.33 1.43 12.61
CA SER A 134 -2.53 1.82 11.86
C SER A 134 -3.38 2.77 12.70
N ILE A 135 -4.13 3.65 12.03
CA ILE A 135 -5.16 4.45 12.71
C ILE A 135 -6.24 3.56 13.34
N GLY A 136 -6.45 2.33 12.84
CA GLY A 136 -7.46 1.43 13.38
C GLY A 136 -7.25 1.08 14.87
N PHE A 137 -6.02 1.22 15.39
CA PHE A 137 -5.71 1.06 16.82
C PHE A 137 -6.05 2.28 17.69
N MET A 138 -6.44 3.40 17.06
CA MET A 138 -6.76 4.67 17.73
C MET A 138 -8.24 5.01 17.66
N LEU A 139 -9.04 4.25 16.89
CA LEU A 139 -10.47 4.47 16.77
C LEU A 139 -11.17 3.94 18.04
N PRO A 140 -12.08 4.72 18.65
CA PRO A 140 -12.81 4.26 19.83
C PRO A 140 -13.64 3.01 19.53
N GLU A 141 -14.26 2.97 18.35
CA GLU A 141 -15.05 1.84 17.87
C GLU A 141 -14.61 1.48 16.44
N PRO A 142 -14.48 0.19 16.08
CA PRO A 142 -14.05 -0.24 14.75
C PRO A 142 -14.95 0.22 13.60
N ASP A 143 -16.23 0.41 13.87
CA ASP A 143 -17.24 0.82 12.87
C ASP A 143 -17.36 2.35 12.71
N ASP A 144 -16.58 3.14 13.47
CA ASP A 144 -16.64 4.59 13.39
C ASP A 144 -16.07 5.10 12.05
N ALA A 145 -16.92 5.80 11.29
CA ALA A 145 -16.50 6.42 10.05
C ALA A 145 -15.51 7.57 10.32
N VAL A 146 -14.30 7.46 9.77
CA VAL A 146 -13.26 8.49 9.90
C VAL A 146 -13.49 9.62 8.89
N ILE A 147 -14.29 10.62 9.29
CA ILE A 147 -14.56 11.81 8.46
C ILE A 147 -13.61 12.94 8.84
N TRP A 148 -12.34 12.80 8.49
CA TRP A 148 -11.29 13.78 8.83
C TRP A 148 -10.93 14.67 7.64
N ARG A 149 -10.70 15.97 7.91
CA ARG A 149 -10.20 16.91 6.90
C ARG A 149 -8.72 16.66 6.61
N GLY A 150 -8.28 16.96 5.38
CA GLY A 150 -6.91 16.75 4.89
C GLY A 150 -5.80 17.18 5.87
N PRO A 151 -5.82 18.40 6.44
CA PRO A 151 -4.78 18.82 7.38
C PRO A 151 -4.62 17.91 8.61
N ARG A 152 -5.73 17.36 9.13
CA ARG A 152 -5.70 16.44 10.27
C ARG A 152 -5.09 15.09 9.88
N LYS A 153 -5.40 14.61 8.67
CA LYS A 153 -4.80 13.38 8.13
C LYS A 153 -3.29 13.54 7.92
N ASN A 154 -2.87 14.66 7.33
CA ASN A 154 -1.46 14.95 7.07
C ASN A 154 -0.68 15.07 8.40
N ALA A 155 -1.27 15.70 9.41
CA ALA A 155 -0.68 15.76 10.75
C ALA A 155 -0.53 14.37 11.38
N LEU A 156 -1.52 13.47 11.21
CA LEU A 156 -1.42 12.10 11.70
C LEU A 156 -0.32 11.30 10.98
N ILE A 157 -0.20 11.44 9.65
CA ILE A 157 0.87 10.80 8.88
C ILE A 157 2.24 11.24 9.40
N LYS A 158 2.45 12.54 9.60
CA LYS A 158 3.67 13.07 10.23
C LYS A 158 3.90 12.47 11.61
N GLN A 159 2.84 12.38 12.41
CA GLN A 159 2.91 11.83 13.75
C GLN A 159 3.31 10.35 13.74
N PHE A 160 2.78 9.53 12.83
CA PHE A 160 3.21 8.13 12.70
C PHE A 160 4.68 8.01 12.32
N LEU A 161 5.17 8.86 11.42
CA LEU A 161 6.58 8.82 11.01
C LEU A 161 7.54 9.35 12.08
N ARG A 162 7.08 10.29 12.93
CA ARG A 162 7.90 10.94 13.96
C ARG A 162 7.89 10.17 15.28
N ASP A 163 6.71 9.77 15.73
CA ASP A 163 6.47 9.32 17.10
C ASP A 163 6.52 7.80 17.24
N VAL A 164 6.36 7.03 16.16
CA VAL A 164 6.46 5.56 16.24
C VAL A 164 7.91 5.13 16.36
N TYR A 165 8.20 4.39 17.43
CA TYR A 165 9.51 3.81 17.66
C TYR A 165 9.57 2.40 17.06
N TRP A 166 10.10 2.33 15.84
CA TRP A 166 10.25 1.07 15.10
C TRP A 166 11.45 0.22 15.53
N GLY A 167 12.47 0.83 16.14
CA GLY A 167 13.78 0.21 16.30
C GLY A 167 14.55 0.18 14.97
N GLU A 168 15.36 -0.86 14.77
CA GLU A 168 16.06 -1.11 13.50
C GLU A 168 15.15 -1.96 12.59
N LEU A 169 14.83 -1.45 11.39
CA LEU A 169 14.05 -2.16 10.40
C LEU A 169 14.84 -2.40 9.13
N ASP A 170 14.74 -3.61 8.59
CA ASP A 170 15.18 -3.89 7.22
C ASP A 170 14.18 -3.30 6.22
N PHE A 171 12.87 -3.46 6.47
CA PHE A 171 11.82 -2.97 5.59
C PHE A 171 10.71 -2.25 6.34
N LEU A 172 10.30 -1.09 5.84
CA LEU A 172 9.05 -0.43 6.17
C LEU A 172 8.15 -0.44 4.93
N VAL A 173 7.08 -1.23 4.99
CA VAL A 173 6.02 -1.27 3.98
C VAL A 173 4.95 -0.26 4.38
N VAL A 174 4.62 0.68 3.48
CA VAL A 174 3.59 1.70 3.74
C VAL A 174 2.37 1.44 2.87
N ASP A 175 1.23 1.15 3.51
CA ASP A 175 -0.06 0.98 2.84
C ASP A 175 -0.74 2.34 2.66
N ALA A 176 -0.65 2.92 1.46
CA ALA A 176 -1.19 4.26 1.16
C ALA A 176 -2.69 4.22 0.86
N PRO A 177 -3.46 5.31 1.02
CA PRO A 177 -4.85 5.35 0.55
C PRO A 177 -4.97 5.19 -0.98
N PRO A 178 -6.15 4.83 -1.53
CA PRO A 178 -6.34 4.73 -2.97
C PRO A 178 -6.45 6.09 -3.68
N GLY A 179 -6.05 6.12 -4.96
CA GLY A 179 -6.09 7.30 -5.83
C GLY A 179 -4.95 8.27 -5.54
N THR A 180 -4.82 9.36 -6.32
CA THR A 180 -3.74 10.34 -6.16
C THR A 180 -4.17 11.50 -5.26
N SER A 181 -4.19 11.31 -3.94
CA SER A 181 -4.68 12.29 -2.97
C SER A 181 -3.55 13.04 -2.24
N ASP A 182 -3.88 14.08 -1.45
CA ASP A 182 -2.90 14.89 -0.71
C ASP A 182 -2.08 14.06 0.30
N GLU A 183 -2.63 12.95 0.78
CA GLU A 183 -1.95 11.99 1.65
C GLU A 183 -0.69 11.40 0.97
N HIS A 184 -0.73 11.18 -0.35
CA HIS A 184 0.41 10.67 -1.12
C HIS A 184 1.56 11.67 -1.21
N ILE A 185 1.22 12.94 -1.45
CA ILE A 185 2.20 14.03 -1.45
C ILE A 185 2.81 14.15 -0.06
N SER A 186 1.98 14.06 0.98
CA SER A 186 2.42 14.18 2.37
C SER A 186 3.41 13.08 2.76
N ILE A 187 3.13 11.81 2.47
CA ILE A 187 4.05 10.71 2.81
C ILE A 187 5.37 10.82 2.04
N VAL A 188 5.34 11.16 0.76
CA VAL A 188 6.55 11.32 -0.06
C VAL A 188 7.40 12.51 0.40
N GLN A 189 6.76 13.63 0.76
CA GLN A 189 7.48 14.79 1.32
C GLN A 189 8.07 14.50 2.70
N CYS A 190 7.33 13.80 3.56
CA CYS A 190 7.80 13.50 4.92
C CYS A 190 8.94 12.49 4.94
N LEU A 191 8.87 11.46 4.09
CA LEU A 191 9.93 10.46 4.00
C LEU A 191 11.14 10.95 3.22
N ASP A 192 11.09 12.11 2.57
CA ASP A 192 12.01 12.51 1.49
C ASP A 192 11.99 11.50 0.34
N ALA A 193 11.57 11.95 -0.84
CA ALA A 193 11.46 11.10 -2.04
C ALA A 193 12.76 10.34 -2.34
N GLY A 194 13.92 10.92 -2.02
CA GLY A 194 15.23 10.29 -2.22
C GLY A 194 15.55 9.14 -1.27
N SER A 195 14.82 9.00 -0.16
CA SER A 195 15.01 7.91 0.82
C SER A 195 14.02 6.76 0.65
N ILE A 196 13.06 6.90 -0.27
CA ILE A 196 12.10 5.85 -0.66
C ILE A 196 12.70 5.00 -1.77
N ASP A 197 12.94 3.71 -1.51
CA ASP A 197 13.49 2.77 -2.50
C ASP A 197 12.55 2.56 -3.69
N GLY A 198 11.24 2.68 -3.46
CA GLY A 198 10.27 2.87 -4.52
C GLY A 198 8.85 2.47 -4.16
N ALA A 199 7.99 2.47 -5.18
CA ALA A 199 6.57 2.18 -5.08
C ALA A 199 6.18 0.93 -5.87
N ILE A 200 5.30 0.14 -5.27
CA ILE A 200 4.58 -0.97 -5.90
C ILE A 200 3.15 -0.50 -6.14
N ILE A 201 2.66 -0.64 -7.37
CA ILE A 201 1.29 -0.25 -7.70
C ILE A 201 0.43 -1.49 -7.89
N VAL A 202 -0.62 -1.63 -7.08
CA VAL A 202 -1.58 -2.73 -7.16
C VAL A 202 -2.79 -2.30 -8.00
N THR A 203 -3.22 -3.17 -8.91
CA THR A 203 -4.39 -2.92 -9.77
C THR A 203 -5.17 -4.19 -10.08
N THR A 204 -6.25 -4.06 -10.85
CA THR A 204 -7.05 -5.17 -11.39
C THR A 204 -7.08 -5.09 -12.92
N PRO A 205 -7.33 -6.19 -13.66
CA PRO A 205 -7.32 -6.20 -15.13
C PRO A 205 -8.34 -5.27 -15.81
N GLN A 206 -9.32 -4.76 -15.05
CA GLN A 206 -10.38 -3.89 -15.56
C GLN A 206 -9.83 -2.61 -16.21
N GLN A 207 -10.34 -2.27 -17.39
CA GLN A 207 -9.88 -1.11 -18.16
C GLN A 207 -9.97 0.22 -17.39
N VAL A 208 -11.03 0.40 -16.60
CA VAL A 208 -11.20 1.61 -15.77
C VAL A 208 -10.06 1.73 -14.75
N SER A 209 -9.60 0.61 -14.19
CA SER A 209 -8.51 0.60 -13.20
C SER A 209 -7.17 0.94 -13.82
N LEU A 210 -6.93 0.53 -15.07
CA LEU A 210 -5.70 0.85 -15.78
C LEU A 210 -5.55 2.35 -16.05
N ILE A 211 -6.65 3.08 -16.22
CA ILE A 211 -6.61 4.55 -16.37
C ILE A 211 -6.06 5.19 -15.09
N ASP A 212 -6.51 4.74 -13.93
CA ASP A 212 -6.05 5.30 -12.66
C ASP A 212 -4.60 4.89 -12.34
N VAL A 213 -4.18 3.68 -12.72
CA VAL A 213 -2.77 3.27 -12.62
C VAL A 213 -1.85 4.16 -13.47
N ARG A 214 -2.28 4.58 -14.67
CA ARG A 214 -1.48 5.51 -15.50
C ARG A 214 -1.28 6.85 -14.78
N LYS A 215 -2.29 7.34 -14.05
CA LYS A 215 -2.16 8.54 -13.22
C LYS A 215 -1.20 8.31 -12.07
N GLU A 216 -1.28 7.15 -11.42
CA GLU A 216 -0.41 6.77 -10.31
C GLU A 216 1.08 6.68 -10.71
N VAL A 217 1.36 6.08 -11.87
CA VAL A 217 2.72 6.05 -12.43
C VAL A 217 3.21 7.47 -12.78
N SER A 218 2.32 8.31 -13.32
CA SER A 218 2.64 9.71 -13.60
C SER A 218 2.92 10.50 -12.32
N PHE A 219 2.15 10.26 -11.27
CA PHE A 219 2.38 10.82 -9.94
C PHE A 219 3.78 10.46 -9.43
N CYS A 220 4.12 9.16 -9.37
CA CYS A 220 5.43 8.68 -8.94
C CYS A 220 6.58 9.38 -9.69
N LYS A 221 6.47 9.47 -11.02
CA LYS A 221 7.46 10.18 -11.87
C LYS A 221 7.59 11.66 -11.53
N LYS A 222 6.49 12.34 -11.21
CA LYS A 222 6.51 13.78 -10.86
C LYS A 222 7.10 14.04 -9.49
N VAL A 223 6.89 13.15 -8.53
CA VAL A 223 7.40 13.29 -7.16
C VAL A 223 8.77 12.61 -6.95
N GLY A 224 9.36 12.04 -8.00
CA GLY A 224 10.69 11.45 -7.95
C GLY A 224 10.77 10.05 -7.34
N VAL A 225 9.64 9.37 -7.13
CA VAL A 225 9.60 8.01 -6.57
C VAL A 225 9.71 6.98 -7.70
N GLN A 226 10.66 6.05 -7.58
CA GLN A 226 10.83 4.96 -8.54
C GLN A 226 9.66 3.98 -8.45
N VAL A 227 9.09 3.57 -9.60
CA VAL A 227 8.11 2.47 -9.64
C VAL A 227 8.88 1.14 -9.72
N LEU A 228 8.90 0.38 -8.62
CA LEU A 228 9.53 -0.95 -8.53
C LEU A 228 8.79 -1.96 -9.41
N GLY A 229 7.48 -1.79 -9.52
CA GLY A 229 6.67 -2.43 -10.54
C GLY A 229 5.18 -2.49 -10.21
N ILE A 230 4.43 -3.10 -11.11
CA ILE A 230 2.98 -3.18 -11.05
C ILE A 230 2.53 -4.63 -10.83
N VAL A 231 1.59 -4.81 -9.91
CA VAL A 231 0.94 -6.09 -9.61
C VAL A 231 -0.50 -6.05 -10.10
N GLU A 232 -0.85 -6.98 -10.99
CA GLU A 232 -2.23 -7.16 -11.42
C GLU A 232 -2.91 -8.20 -10.52
N ASN A 233 -3.59 -7.74 -9.49
CA ASN A 233 -4.38 -8.56 -8.59
C ASN A 233 -5.74 -8.91 -9.20
N MET A 234 -6.39 -9.93 -8.64
CA MET A 234 -7.69 -10.44 -9.10
C MET A 234 -7.70 -10.81 -10.59
N SER A 235 -6.56 -11.31 -11.11
CA SER A 235 -6.40 -11.66 -12.51
C SER A 235 -6.95 -13.06 -12.79
N GLY A 236 -8.24 -13.10 -13.10
CA GLY A 236 -8.98 -14.35 -13.24
C GLY A 236 -9.36 -14.96 -11.89
N LEU A 237 -10.09 -16.07 -11.95
CA LEU A 237 -10.45 -16.91 -10.82
C LEU A 237 -9.85 -18.28 -11.06
N CYS A 238 -9.01 -18.75 -10.13
CA CYS A 238 -8.43 -20.08 -10.17
C CYS A 238 -8.75 -20.80 -8.86
N GLN A 239 -9.26 -22.02 -8.93
CA GLN A 239 -9.46 -22.87 -7.74
C GLN A 239 -9.48 -24.35 -8.13
N PRO A 240 -9.21 -25.27 -7.20
CA PRO A 240 -9.41 -26.69 -7.42
C PRO A 240 -10.82 -26.96 -7.94
N VAL A 241 -10.96 -27.83 -8.93
CA VAL A 241 -12.29 -28.22 -9.47
C VAL A 241 -13.20 -28.74 -8.36
N MET A 242 -12.62 -29.39 -7.35
CA MET A 242 -13.34 -29.92 -6.21
C MET A 242 -13.95 -28.84 -5.30
N ASP A 243 -13.46 -27.61 -5.36
CA ASP A 243 -13.98 -26.50 -4.56
C ASP A 243 -15.14 -25.77 -5.26
N PHE A 244 -15.40 -26.06 -6.54
CA PHE A 244 -16.55 -25.51 -7.24
C PHE A 244 -17.89 -25.99 -6.67
N LYS A 245 -18.84 -25.05 -6.68
CA LYS A 245 -20.26 -25.34 -6.55
C LYS A 245 -20.83 -25.71 -7.92
N PHE A 246 -21.39 -26.90 -8.05
CA PHE A 246 -21.98 -27.37 -9.30
C PHE A 246 -23.49 -27.19 -9.25
N LEU A 247 -24.04 -26.51 -10.26
CA LEU A 247 -25.47 -26.20 -10.34
C LEU A 247 -26.07 -26.78 -11.62
N ARG A 248 -27.31 -27.26 -11.54
CA ARG A 248 -28.14 -27.63 -12.69
C ARG A 248 -29.28 -26.64 -12.83
N MET A 249 -29.48 -26.14 -14.05
CA MET A 249 -30.61 -25.26 -14.37
C MET A 249 -31.83 -26.11 -14.72
N THR A 250 -32.97 -25.82 -14.10
CA THR A 250 -34.27 -26.35 -14.52
C THR A 250 -34.79 -25.63 -15.76
N GLU A 251 -35.80 -26.20 -16.42
CA GLU A 251 -36.55 -25.52 -17.49
C GLU A 251 -37.24 -24.22 -17.03
N ALA A 252 -37.56 -24.12 -15.74
CA ALA A 252 -38.13 -22.91 -15.12
C ALA A 252 -37.08 -21.87 -14.72
N GLY A 253 -35.78 -22.13 -14.95
CA GLY A 253 -34.67 -21.23 -14.62
C GLY A 253 -34.18 -21.33 -13.17
N GLU A 254 -34.75 -22.21 -12.35
CA GLU A 254 -34.26 -22.46 -10.98
C GLU A 254 -32.91 -23.17 -10.98
N GLN A 255 -32.08 -22.85 -9.97
CA GLN A 255 -30.76 -23.44 -9.74
C GLN A 255 -30.84 -24.54 -8.69
N ILE A 256 -30.52 -25.77 -9.09
CA ILE A 256 -30.42 -26.92 -8.20
C ILE A 256 -28.95 -27.17 -7.88
N ASP A 257 -28.59 -27.18 -6.61
CA ASP A 257 -27.25 -27.58 -6.16
C ASP A 257 -27.06 -29.08 -6.38
N VAL A 258 -26.09 -29.44 -7.21
CA VAL A 258 -25.72 -30.82 -7.55
C VAL A 258 -24.25 -31.10 -7.21
N THR A 259 -23.67 -30.33 -6.28
CA THR A 259 -22.24 -30.38 -5.94
C THR A 259 -21.81 -31.74 -5.43
N GLU A 260 -22.56 -32.36 -4.51
CA GLU A 260 -22.23 -33.70 -3.98
C GLU A 260 -22.23 -34.75 -5.09
N TRP A 261 -23.29 -34.78 -5.90
CA TRP A 261 -23.39 -35.67 -7.06
C TRP A 261 -22.24 -35.46 -8.05
N ALA A 262 -21.91 -34.20 -8.39
CA ALA A 262 -20.83 -33.89 -9.31
C ALA A 262 -19.47 -34.35 -8.77
N ARG A 263 -19.21 -34.14 -7.47
CA ARG A 263 -17.97 -34.57 -6.81
C ARG A 263 -17.84 -36.10 -6.78
N GLU A 264 -18.90 -36.82 -6.44
CA GLU A 264 -18.91 -38.28 -6.46
C GLU A 264 -18.70 -38.81 -7.88
N HIS A 265 -19.39 -38.23 -8.86
CA HIS A 265 -19.24 -38.60 -10.26
C HIS A 265 -17.82 -38.37 -10.78
N LEU A 266 -17.21 -37.23 -10.45
CA LEU A 266 -15.82 -36.94 -10.80
C LEU A 266 -14.86 -37.95 -10.15
N LYS A 267 -15.03 -38.27 -8.86
CA LYS A 267 -14.20 -39.27 -8.16
C LYS A 267 -14.28 -40.65 -8.82
N GLU A 268 -15.47 -41.07 -9.24
CA GLU A 268 -15.68 -42.40 -9.82
C GLU A 268 -15.27 -42.49 -11.29
N ARG A 269 -15.52 -41.43 -12.08
CA ARG A 269 -15.43 -41.49 -13.55
C ARG A 269 -14.26 -40.72 -14.14
N ALA A 270 -13.73 -39.73 -13.41
CA ALA A 270 -12.66 -38.85 -13.87
C ALA A 270 -11.76 -38.40 -12.71
N PRO A 271 -11.13 -39.34 -11.96
CA PRO A 271 -10.35 -39.02 -10.76
C PRO A 271 -9.16 -38.09 -11.04
N GLU A 272 -8.70 -37.98 -12.30
CA GLU A 272 -7.71 -37.00 -12.72
C GLU A 272 -8.14 -35.55 -12.47
N PHE A 273 -9.45 -35.25 -12.47
CA PHE A 273 -9.97 -33.92 -12.17
C PHE A 273 -9.83 -33.51 -10.70
N LEU A 274 -9.57 -34.46 -9.80
CA LEU A 274 -9.42 -34.17 -8.36
C LEU A 274 -8.21 -33.29 -8.06
N SER A 275 -7.17 -33.34 -8.92
CA SER A 275 -5.97 -32.50 -8.83
C SER A 275 -5.97 -31.31 -9.80
N ILE A 276 -7.02 -31.13 -10.60
CA ILE A 276 -7.07 -30.06 -11.60
C ILE A 276 -7.48 -28.75 -10.94
N ILE A 277 -6.77 -27.69 -11.31
CA ILE A 277 -7.14 -26.31 -11.03
C ILE A 277 -7.83 -25.77 -12.29
N ALA A 278 -9.07 -25.31 -12.14
CA ALA A 278 -9.78 -24.63 -13.21
C ALA A 278 -9.56 -23.13 -13.07
N CYS A 279 -9.23 -22.48 -14.18
CA CYS A 279 -9.02 -21.04 -14.26
C CYS A 279 -9.95 -20.42 -15.30
N THR A 280 -10.58 -19.30 -14.96
CA THR A 280 -11.37 -18.49 -15.88
C THR A 280 -10.97 -17.02 -15.76
N GLU A 281 -11.07 -16.28 -16.86
CA GLU A 281 -10.99 -14.82 -16.79
C GLU A 281 -12.30 -14.26 -16.22
N VAL A 282 -12.19 -13.37 -15.24
CA VAL A 282 -13.34 -12.67 -14.64
C VAL A 282 -13.54 -11.29 -15.27
N PHE A 283 -12.43 -10.66 -15.67
CA PHE A 283 -12.43 -9.37 -16.35
C PHE A 283 -11.81 -9.53 -17.73
N ASP A 284 -12.39 -8.85 -18.72
CA ASP A 284 -11.88 -8.86 -20.09
C ASP A 284 -10.44 -8.35 -20.15
N SER A 285 -9.51 -9.28 -20.37
CA SER A 285 -8.09 -9.02 -20.47
C SER A 285 -7.59 -8.93 -21.92
N SER A 286 -8.50 -9.04 -22.91
CA SER A 286 -8.19 -9.12 -24.35
C SER A 286 -7.31 -7.99 -24.90
N ARG A 287 -7.26 -6.86 -24.19
CA ARG A 287 -6.42 -5.69 -24.53
C ARG A 287 -5.00 -5.75 -23.97
N GLY A 288 -4.61 -6.83 -23.30
CA GLY A 288 -3.26 -7.05 -22.75
C GLY A 288 -3.05 -6.59 -21.30
N GLY A 289 -4.12 -6.15 -20.62
CA GLY A 289 -4.12 -5.84 -19.18
C GLY A 289 -3.07 -4.84 -18.72
N ALA A 290 -2.65 -4.96 -17.46
CA ALA A 290 -1.61 -4.15 -16.85
C ALA A 290 -0.24 -4.41 -17.48
N GLU A 291 0.04 -5.64 -17.94
CA GLU A 291 1.33 -5.99 -18.52
C GLU A 291 1.63 -5.18 -19.78
N LYS A 292 0.66 -5.06 -20.70
CA LYS A 292 0.83 -4.21 -21.89
C LYS A 292 1.05 -2.75 -21.51
N MET A 293 0.26 -2.22 -20.57
CA MET A 293 0.42 -0.86 -20.07
C MET A 293 1.81 -0.63 -19.46
N CYS A 294 2.36 -1.60 -18.72
CA CYS A 294 3.71 -1.52 -18.17
C CYS A 294 4.77 -1.33 -19.27
N ARG A 295 4.66 -2.12 -20.35
CA ARG A 295 5.56 -2.00 -21.52
C ARG A 295 5.44 -0.63 -22.17
N GLU A 296 4.22 -0.11 -22.36
CA GLU A 296 3.98 1.21 -22.95
C GLU A 296 4.52 2.36 -22.09
N MET A 297 4.49 2.23 -20.76
CA MET A 297 4.93 3.28 -19.83
C MET A 297 6.40 3.16 -19.41
N GLY A 298 7.08 2.09 -19.83
CA GLY A 298 8.46 1.79 -19.45
C GLY A 298 8.63 1.50 -17.96
N VAL A 299 7.67 0.80 -17.34
CA VAL A 299 7.72 0.41 -15.92
C VAL A 299 7.70 -1.10 -15.75
N PRO A 300 8.28 -1.67 -14.69
CA PRO A 300 8.32 -3.12 -14.49
C PRO A 300 6.92 -3.71 -14.22
N PHE A 301 6.65 -4.88 -14.80
CA PHE A 301 5.49 -5.69 -14.45
C PHE A 301 5.93 -6.83 -13.54
N LEU A 302 5.46 -6.86 -12.29
CA LEU A 302 5.88 -7.87 -11.31
C LEU A 302 5.12 -9.19 -11.47
N GLY A 303 3.85 -9.13 -11.86
CA GLY A 303 3.09 -10.35 -12.15
C GLY A 303 1.61 -10.20 -11.88
N LYS A 304 0.94 -11.36 -11.91
CA LYS A 304 -0.50 -11.52 -11.73
C LYS A 304 -0.79 -12.33 -10.49
N VAL A 305 -1.78 -11.92 -9.71
CA VAL A 305 -2.32 -12.69 -8.59
C VAL A 305 -3.79 -13.01 -8.88
N PRO A 306 -4.19 -14.30 -8.96
CA PRO A 306 -5.58 -14.67 -9.24
C PRO A 306 -6.50 -14.37 -8.05
N LEU A 307 -7.80 -14.27 -8.31
CA LEU A 307 -8.81 -14.39 -7.24
C LEU A 307 -8.72 -15.78 -6.63
N ASP A 308 -8.55 -15.82 -5.32
CA ASP A 308 -8.45 -17.02 -4.52
C ASP A 308 -9.29 -16.83 -3.24
N PRO A 309 -10.41 -17.54 -3.08
CA PRO A 309 -11.22 -17.47 -1.86
C PRO A 309 -10.42 -17.76 -0.58
N GLN A 310 -9.38 -18.60 -0.65
CA GLN A 310 -8.54 -18.92 0.50
C GLN A 310 -7.64 -17.74 0.90
N LEU A 311 -7.22 -16.90 -0.05
CA LEU A 311 -6.51 -15.66 0.26
C LEU A 311 -7.40 -14.67 1.00
N CYS A 312 -8.65 -14.52 0.55
CA CYS A 312 -9.62 -13.68 1.25
C CYS A 312 -9.86 -14.18 2.67
N LYS A 313 -10.06 -15.49 2.83
CA LYS A 313 -10.24 -16.13 4.14
C LYS A 313 -9.02 -15.98 5.04
N ALA A 314 -7.80 -16.09 4.50
CA ALA A 314 -6.58 -15.86 5.26
C ALA A 314 -6.51 -14.41 5.77
N ALA A 315 -6.86 -13.43 4.92
CA ALA A 315 -6.94 -12.04 5.33
C ALA A 315 -8.02 -11.79 6.39
N GLU A 316 -9.22 -12.35 6.24
CA GLU A 316 -10.30 -12.21 7.24
C GLU A 316 -9.95 -12.83 8.60
N GLU A 317 -9.17 -13.91 8.60
CA GLU A 317 -8.71 -14.60 9.81
C GLU A 317 -7.39 -14.02 10.35
N GLY A 318 -6.81 -13.01 9.72
CA GLY A 318 -5.59 -12.36 10.20
C GLY A 318 -4.30 -13.15 10.00
N ARG A 319 -4.22 -13.98 8.95
CA ARG A 319 -3.13 -14.96 8.77
C ARG A 319 -2.36 -14.75 7.47
N SER A 320 -1.09 -15.16 7.49
CA SER A 320 -0.26 -15.31 6.30
C SER A 320 -0.81 -16.39 5.37
N CYS A 321 -0.87 -16.09 4.06
CA CYS A 321 -1.28 -17.04 3.02
C CYS A 321 -0.21 -18.11 2.73
N PHE A 322 1.01 -17.95 3.27
CA PHE A 322 2.16 -18.83 2.99
C PHE A 322 2.29 -20.01 3.96
N VAL A 323 1.58 -19.99 5.10
CA VAL A 323 1.82 -20.95 6.21
C VAL A 323 1.03 -22.25 6.07
N ASP A 324 -0.24 -22.19 5.68
CA ASP A 324 -1.16 -23.34 5.79
C ASP A 324 -1.40 -24.10 4.49
N GLN A 325 -0.67 -23.77 3.41
CA GLN A 325 -0.81 -24.32 2.05
C GLN A 325 -2.24 -24.26 1.47
N LYS A 326 -3.20 -23.59 2.14
CA LYS A 326 -4.58 -23.51 1.64
C LYS A 326 -4.68 -22.58 0.43
N CYS A 327 -3.83 -21.56 0.37
CA CYS A 327 -3.77 -20.60 -0.72
C CYS A 327 -3.00 -21.17 -1.93
N GLY A 328 -3.49 -22.29 -2.49
CA GLY A 328 -2.75 -23.09 -3.47
C GLY A 328 -2.46 -22.39 -4.80
N VAL A 329 -3.22 -21.34 -5.15
CA VAL A 329 -3.02 -20.57 -6.40
C VAL A 329 -2.43 -19.19 -6.14
N SER A 330 -2.89 -18.50 -5.09
CA SER A 330 -2.48 -17.13 -4.81
C SER A 330 -1.13 -17.05 -4.11
N ALA A 331 -0.80 -17.95 -3.18
CA ALA A 331 0.49 -17.91 -2.49
C ALA A 331 1.68 -18.13 -3.43
N PRO A 332 1.67 -19.11 -4.37
CA PRO A 332 2.75 -19.23 -5.35
C PRO A 332 2.85 -18.02 -6.30
N ALA A 333 1.72 -17.40 -6.65
CA ALA A 333 1.68 -16.22 -7.49
C ALA A 333 2.26 -14.98 -6.77
N LEU A 334 1.84 -14.75 -5.52
CA LEU A 334 2.39 -13.71 -4.64
C LEU A 334 3.88 -13.91 -4.41
N LYS A 335 4.31 -15.15 -4.10
CA LYS A 335 5.73 -15.46 -3.93
C LYS A 335 6.54 -15.09 -5.16
N LYS A 336 6.11 -15.47 -6.37
CA LYS A 336 6.78 -15.06 -7.62
C LYS A 336 6.85 -13.55 -7.81
N VAL A 337 5.79 -12.82 -7.45
CA VAL A 337 5.75 -11.35 -7.50
C VAL A 337 6.78 -10.75 -6.55
N ILE A 338 6.87 -11.27 -5.32
CA ILE A 338 7.78 -10.81 -4.27
C ILE A 338 9.22 -11.18 -4.62
N ASP A 339 9.48 -12.41 -5.05
CA ASP A 339 10.81 -12.85 -5.51
C ASP A 339 11.30 -11.94 -6.64
N LYS A 340 10.43 -11.64 -7.64
CA LYS A 340 10.77 -10.73 -8.74
C LYS A 340 11.01 -9.29 -8.28
N MET A 341 10.27 -8.83 -7.27
CA MET A 341 10.49 -7.53 -6.65
C MET A 341 11.89 -7.48 -6.00
N MET A 342 12.28 -8.53 -5.29
CA MET A 342 13.60 -8.67 -4.66
C MET A 342 14.73 -8.84 -5.70
N GLU A 343 14.45 -9.48 -6.84
CA GLU A 343 15.38 -9.71 -7.95
C GLU A 343 15.65 -8.45 -8.82
N ASN A 344 14.77 -7.45 -8.80
CA ASN A 344 14.98 -6.24 -9.57
C ASN A 344 16.24 -5.50 -9.07
N GLN A 345 17.01 -4.93 -10.01
CA GLN A 345 18.39 -4.43 -9.81
C GLN A 345 18.57 -3.41 -8.65
N GLY A 346 17.50 -2.83 -8.12
CA GLY A 346 17.52 -1.98 -6.93
C GLY A 346 17.62 -2.76 -5.61
N LEU A 347 16.93 -3.91 -5.48
CA LEU A 347 16.86 -4.69 -4.24
C LEU A 347 17.82 -5.88 -4.18
N SER A 348 18.24 -6.43 -5.33
CA SER A 348 19.16 -7.59 -5.34
C SER A 348 20.56 -7.29 -4.80
N ARG A 349 21.01 -6.03 -4.82
CA ARG A 349 22.24 -5.64 -4.12
C ARG A 349 22.09 -5.73 -2.59
N MET A 350 20.87 -5.61 -2.06
CA MET A 350 20.56 -5.56 -0.63
C MET A 350 20.62 -6.94 0.06
N LEU A 351 20.39 -8.03 -0.68
CA LEU A 351 20.53 -9.40 -0.17
C LEU A 351 22.00 -9.83 -0.01
N VAL A 352 22.92 -9.15 -0.69
CA VAL A 352 24.36 -9.47 -0.64
C VAL A 352 25.02 -8.82 0.58
N ASP A 353 24.56 -7.64 1.00
CA ASP A 353 25.11 -6.91 2.16
C ASP A 353 24.70 -7.51 3.52
N ASN A 354 23.64 -8.33 3.58
CA ASN A 354 23.24 -9.06 4.80
C ASN A 354 23.96 -10.41 4.99
N ASN A 355 24.76 -10.85 4.02
CA ASN A 355 25.59 -12.07 4.10
C ASN A 355 27.09 -11.78 4.27
N ALA A 356 27.47 -10.53 4.58
CA ALA A 356 28.84 -10.07 4.74
C ALA A 356 29.24 -9.87 6.22
#